data_AF-A0A2E9WAB3-F1
#
_entry.id   AF-A0A2E9WAB3-F1
#
_cell.length_a   1.000
_cell.length_b   1.000
_cell.length_c   1.000
_cell.angle_alpha   90.00
_cell.angle_beta   90.00
_cell.angle_gamma   90.00
#
_symmetry.space_group_name_H-M   'P 1'
#
loop_
_entity.id
_entity.type
_entity.pdbx_description
1 polymer ?
#
loop_
_entity_poly.entity_id
_entity_poly.type
_entity_poly.pdbx_seq_one_letter_code
_entity_poly.pdbx_strand_id
1 'polypeptide(L)'
;MRQKIRALMLIAPLLLFVVVTFVVPILSMLFRSVENDIVPDTIPGVVTELAEWDGSTGVPPSEEVFRYLYLDLFKASEAKQHTRLGTRLNYEKTGLSSLLRTTGRSLDDVGEEWQDPLEDIDANFKDGAFWYKMMSGTDGEDLLEERRDLWAAMVGESMGGDVGFVPSEQVAQMLPWTTRAYTDFAIWTAIEEEDTVAEEDPWESVYGALGMDLTTPETVTAIQSYTGPGADALKAAAANVGQLPQTGFREAFAAENEDWLSHDVWATIKLYSSSMTSGYFLNAVDMQLTPDGIEQKPENQQIYTQLFMRTLVMALIITASCVILGYPVAWLLANLPMRTASILMILVLLPFWTSLLVRTSAWKVLLQQQGVINEILVWLGFVNDAD
;
A
#
# COMPACT_ATOMS: atom_id res chain seq x y z
N MET A 1 8.09 -32.86 39.35
CA MET A 1 8.06 -32.67 37.88
C MET A 1 6.75 -33.14 37.23
N ARG A 2 6.32 -34.40 37.43
CA ARG A 2 5.07 -34.96 36.84
C ARG A 2 3.77 -34.22 37.20
N GLN A 3 3.61 -33.72 38.43
CA GLN A 3 2.42 -32.95 38.83
C GLN A 3 2.37 -31.55 38.18
N LYS A 4 3.51 -30.88 38.02
CA LYS A 4 3.59 -29.58 37.30
C LYS A 4 3.22 -29.73 35.82
N ILE A 5 3.67 -30.82 35.19
CA ILE A 5 3.34 -31.12 33.79
C ILE A 5 1.85 -31.45 33.62
N ARG A 6 1.23 -32.17 34.56
CA ARG A 6 -0.24 -32.42 34.53
C ARG A 6 -1.06 -31.13 34.71
N ALA A 7 -0.66 -30.26 35.62
CA ALA A 7 -1.31 -28.95 35.79
C ALA A 7 -1.17 -28.08 34.52
N LEU A 8 0.00 -28.12 33.88
CA LEU A 8 0.24 -27.39 32.64
C LEU A 8 -0.56 -27.95 31.46
N MET A 9 -0.73 -29.28 31.37
CA MET A 9 -1.60 -29.92 30.38
C MET A 9 -3.08 -29.57 30.55
N LEU A 10 -3.55 -29.33 31.77
CA LEU A 10 -4.94 -28.90 32.02
C LEU A 10 -5.19 -27.45 31.56
N ILE A 11 -4.16 -26.60 31.58
CA ILE A 11 -4.25 -25.18 31.18
C ILE A 11 -3.88 -25.00 29.69
N ALA A 12 -3.14 -25.95 29.11
CA ALA A 12 -2.66 -25.89 27.73
C ALA A 12 -3.75 -25.62 26.68
N PRO A 13 -4.98 -26.20 26.74
CA PRO A 13 -6.02 -25.90 25.76
C PRO A 13 -6.48 -24.43 25.81
N LEU A 14 -6.62 -23.87 27.01
CA LEU A 14 -6.98 -22.47 27.20
C LEU A 14 -5.85 -21.55 26.71
N LEU A 15 -4.61 -21.88 27.04
CA LEU A 15 -3.45 -21.10 26.63
C LEU A 15 -3.25 -21.15 25.11
N LEU A 16 -3.43 -22.32 24.48
CA LEU A 16 -3.40 -22.47 23.04
C LEU A 16 -4.50 -21.65 22.37
N PHE A 17 -5.73 -21.71 22.91
CA PHE A 17 -6.83 -20.88 22.42
C PHE A 17 -6.47 -19.39 22.45
N VAL A 18 -5.97 -18.87 23.58
CA VAL A 18 -5.55 -17.46 23.70
C VAL A 18 -4.42 -17.12 22.72
N VAL A 19 -3.44 -18.02 22.54
CA VAL A 19 -2.36 -17.81 21.57
C VAL A 19 -2.93 -17.72 20.16
N VAL A 20 -3.80 -18.63 19.76
CA VAL A 20 -4.37 -18.67 18.41
C VAL A 20 -5.34 -17.53 18.13
N THR A 21 -6.17 -17.12 19.10
CA THR A 21 -7.22 -16.12 18.86
C THR A 21 -6.80 -14.69 19.18
N PHE A 22 -5.79 -14.48 20.03
CA PHE A 22 -5.34 -13.14 20.41
C PHE A 22 -3.88 -12.90 20.01
N VAL A 23 -2.95 -13.76 20.42
CA VAL A 23 -1.52 -13.50 20.19
C VAL A 23 -1.17 -13.56 18.70
N VAL A 24 -1.60 -14.60 18.00
CA VAL A 24 -1.33 -14.77 16.56
C VAL A 24 -1.94 -13.62 15.74
N PRO A 25 -3.23 -13.25 15.88
CA PRO A 25 -3.80 -12.12 15.14
C PRO A 25 -3.15 -10.77 15.47
N ILE A 26 -2.78 -10.54 16.74
CA ILE A 26 -2.06 -9.31 17.13
C ILE A 26 -0.68 -9.27 16.49
N LEU A 27 0.08 -10.37 16.55
CA LEU A 27 1.39 -10.45 15.92
C LEU A 27 1.28 -10.31 14.40
N SER A 28 0.31 -10.97 13.77
CA SER A 28 0.11 -10.86 12.32
C SER A 28 -0.32 -9.45 11.92
N MET A 29 -1.18 -8.78 12.70
CA MET A 29 -1.54 -7.38 12.46
C MET A 29 -0.35 -6.44 12.65
N LEU A 30 0.53 -6.71 13.63
CA LEU A 30 1.76 -5.94 13.81
C LEU A 30 2.72 -6.10 12.63
N PHE A 31 2.92 -7.31 12.11
CA PHE A 31 3.74 -7.51 10.91
C PHE A 31 3.09 -6.92 9.65
N ARG A 32 1.78 -7.12 9.47
CA ARG A 32 1.01 -6.53 8.37
C ARG A 32 1.01 -4.99 8.39
N SER A 33 1.12 -4.37 9.56
CA SER A 33 1.25 -2.91 9.69
C SER A 33 2.61 -2.37 9.23
N VAL A 34 3.60 -3.26 9.04
CA VAL A 34 4.96 -2.96 8.60
C VAL A 34 5.21 -3.42 7.16
N GLU A 35 4.33 -4.27 6.60
CA GLU A 35 4.30 -4.60 5.18
C GLU A 35 3.67 -3.42 4.42
N ASN A 36 4.39 -2.88 3.42
CA ASN A 36 3.86 -1.85 2.53
C ASN A 36 3.80 -2.39 1.11
N ASP A 37 2.80 -3.22 0.85
CA ASP A 37 2.64 -3.81 -0.46
C ASP A 37 2.00 -2.83 -1.47
N ILE A 38 1.55 -1.64 -1.02
CA ILE A 38 0.89 -0.64 -1.89
C ILE A 38 1.73 -0.31 -3.14
N VAL A 39 3.04 -0.11 -3.00
CA VAL A 39 3.90 0.21 -4.16
C VAL A 39 4.06 -1.00 -5.08
N PRO A 40 4.56 -2.16 -4.62
CA PRO A 40 4.70 -3.33 -5.50
C PRO A 40 3.37 -3.88 -6.03
N ASP A 41 2.25 -3.72 -5.32
CA ASP A 41 0.92 -4.16 -5.79
C ASP A 41 0.36 -3.20 -6.85
N THR A 42 0.59 -1.90 -6.72
CA THR A 42 0.04 -0.91 -7.68
C THR A 42 0.89 -0.80 -8.95
N ILE A 43 2.22 -0.83 -8.82
CA ILE A 43 3.16 -0.64 -9.94
C ILE A 43 4.21 -1.77 -10.04
N PRO A 44 3.79 -3.05 -10.17
CA PRO A 44 4.66 -4.22 -10.11
C PRO A 44 5.72 -4.28 -11.21
N GLY A 45 5.37 -3.87 -12.44
CA GLY A 45 6.29 -3.83 -13.56
C GLY A 45 7.38 -2.77 -13.34
N VAL A 46 6.97 -1.59 -12.85
CA VAL A 46 7.91 -0.53 -12.46
C VAL A 46 8.85 -1.02 -11.38
N VAL A 47 8.35 -1.67 -10.33
CA VAL A 47 9.19 -2.20 -9.24
C VAL A 47 10.23 -3.19 -9.76
N THR A 48 9.84 -4.07 -10.67
CA THR A 48 10.73 -5.07 -11.27
C THR A 48 11.85 -4.42 -12.07
N GLU A 49 11.51 -3.50 -12.97
CA GLU A 49 12.48 -2.85 -13.85
C GLU A 49 13.37 -1.83 -13.09
N LEU A 50 12.80 -1.13 -12.11
CA LEU A 50 13.51 -0.13 -11.31
C LEU A 50 14.52 -0.77 -10.34
N ALA A 51 14.46 -2.09 -10.11
CA ALA A 51 15.39 -2.81 -9.25
C ALA A 51 16.86 -2.64 -9.70
N GLU A 52 17.10 -2.61 -11.02
CA GLU A 52 18.45 -2.49 -11.60
C GLU A 52 18.93 -1.04 -11.74
N TRP A 53 18.03 -0.05 -11.67
CA TRP A 53 18.37 1.35 -11.89
C TRP A 53 19.31 1.93 -10.80
N ASP A 54 20.45 2.50 -11.20
CA ASP A 54 21.36 3.17 -10.27
C ASP A 54 21.00 4.65 -10.09
N GLY A 55 20.29 4.93 -8.99
CA GLY A 55 19.93 6.28 -8.60
C GLY A 55 21.12 7.19 -8.30
N SER A 56 22.32 6.69 -8.03
CA SER A 56 23.47 7.57 -7.73
C SER A 56 23.95 8.39 -8.94
N THR A 57 23.54 8.00 -10.15
CA THR A 57 23.97 8.63 -11.40
C THR A 57 23.30 9.98 -11.68
N GLY A 58 22.18 10.28 -11.01
CA GLY A 58 21.36 11.47 -11.28
C GLY A 58 20.61 11.42 -12.62
N VAL A 59 20.67 10.29 -13.34
CA VAL A 59 19.98 10.09 -14.62
C VAL A 59 18.61 9.46 -14.36
N PRO A 60 17.52 9.97 -14.95
CA PRO A 60 16.21 9.33 -14.84
C PRO A 60 16.22 7.90 -15.40
N PRO A 61 15.30 7.04 -14.98
CA PRO A 61 15.26 5.65 -15.43
C PRO A 61 15.16 5.46 -16.96
N SER A 62 15.40 4.21 -17.38
CA SER A 62 15.32 3.80 -18.78
C SER A 62 13.90 3.99 -19.33
N GLU A 63 13.79 4.08 -20.65
CA GLU A 63 12.50 4.09 -21.36
C GLU A 63 11.61 2.90 -20.96
N GLU A 64 12.23 1.75 -20.68
CA GLU A 64 11.51 0.54 -20.25
C GLU A 64 10.75 0.73 -18.93
N VAL A 65 11.33 1.46 -17.97
CA VAL A 65 10.62 1.82 -16.72
C VAL A 65 9.39 2.67 -17.02
N PHE A 66 9.46 3.58 -17.99
CA PHE A 66 8.33 4.43 -18.36
C PHE A 66 7.24 3.68 -19.12
N ARG A 67 7.59 2.66 -19.91
CA ARG A 67 6.61 1.75 -20.53
C ARG A 67 5.81 0.98 -19.48
N TYR A 68 6.49 0.41 -18.49
CA TYR A 68 5.81 -0.22 -17.35
C TYR A 68 5.03 0.80 -16.52
N LEU A 69 5.55 2.01 -16.32
CA LEU A 69 4.85 3.07 -15.60
C LEU A 69 3.52 3.41 -16.28
N TYR A 70 3.50 3.52 -17.60
CA TYR A 70 2.29 3.77 -18.38
C TYR A 70 1.25 2.68 -18.12
N LEU A 71 1.58 1.41 -18.36
CA LEU A 71 0.62 0.31 -18.23
C LEU A 71 0.17 0.10 -16.78
N ASP A 72 1.10 0.15 -15.83
CA ASP A 72 0.76 -0.04 -14.42
C ASP A 72 -0.06 1.12 -13.85
N LEU A 73 0.24 2.38 -14.23
CA LEU A 73 -0.57 3.51 -13.78
C LEU A 73 -1.91 3.57 -14.50
N PHE A 74 -2.02 3.11 -15.75
CA PHE A 74 -3.28 3.10 -16.49
C PHE A 74 -4.30 2.21 -15.77
N LYS A 75 -3.95 0.94 -15.52
CA LYS A 75 -4.80 0.02 -14.75
C LYS A 75 -5.08 0.53 -13.33
N ALA A 76 -4.08 1.15 -12.68
CA ALA A 76 -4.27 1.75 -11.36
C ALA A 76 -5.15 3.02 -11.42
N SER A 77 -5.28 3.65 -12.59
CA SER A 77 -6.18 4.77 -12.85
C SER A 77 -7.62 4.29 -12.85
N GLU A 78 -7.92 3.27 -13.65
CA GLU A 78 -9.21 2.59 -13.72
C GLU A 78 -9.68 2.12 -12.34
N ALA A 79 -8.77 1.48 -11.60
CA ALA A 79 -9.01 1.01 -10.24
C ALA A 79 -9.05 2.10 -9.16
N LYS A 80 -8.73 3.36 -9.53
CA LYS A 80 -8.52 4.51 -8.64
C LYS A 80 -7.42 4.30 -7.58
N GLN A 81 -6.59 3.27 -7.71
CA GLN A 81 -5.50 2.94 -6.80
C GLN A 81 -4.28 3.88 -6.94
N HIS A 82 -4.11 4.54 -8.09
CA HIS A 82 -3.06 5.56 -8.28
C HIS A 82 -3.15 6.70 -7.24
N THR A 83 -4.35 7.05 -6.78
CA THR A 83 -4.55 8.07 -5.72
C THR A 83 -4.09 7.58 -4.34
N ARG A 84 -4.30 6.29 -4.06
CA ARG A 84 -3.85 5.62 -2.83
C ARG A 84 -2.32 5.51 -2.82
N LEU A 85 -1.72 5.10 -3.95
CA LEU A 85 -0.28 5.10 -4.15
C LEU A 85 0.32 6.50 -3.93
N GLY A 86 -0.28 7.51 -4.56
CA GLY A 86 0.15 8.91 -4.41
C GLY A 86 0.03 9.42 -2.98
N THR A 87 -1.02 9.05 -2.26
CA THR A 87 -1.17 9.41 -0.83
C THR A 87 -0.07 8.74 0.00
N ARG A 88 0.20 7.46 -0.24
CA ARG A 88 1.22 6.70 0.49
C ARG A 88 2.62 7.27 0.30
N LEU A 89 3.00 7.56 -0.94
CA LEU A 89 4.32 8.09 -1.26
C LEU A 89 4.48 9.56 -0.83
N ASN A 90 3.39 10.32 -0.69
CA ASN A 90 3.45 11.71 -0.26
C ASN A 90 3.81 11.91 1.21
N TYR A 91 3.65 10.89 2.06
CA TYR A 91 4.22 10.89 3.41
C TYR A 91 5.75 10.97 3.40
N GLU A 92 6.37 10.56 2.29
CA GLU A 92 7.82 10.42 2.14
C GLU A 92 8.38 11.57 1.31
N LYS A 93 7.72 11.93 0.21
CA LYS A 93 8.07 13.10 -0.61
C LYS A 93 6.83 13.90 -0.98
N THR A 94 6.79 15.15 -0.49
CA THR A 94 5.71 16.09 -0.81
C THR A 94 5.64 16.33 -2.32
N GLY A 95 4.42 16.33 -2.86
CA GLY A 95 4.14 16.56 -4.28
C GLY A 95 3.71 15.29 -5.02
N LEU A 96 4.12 14.11 -4.55
CA LEU A 96 3.82 12.83 -5.22
C LEU A 96 2.32 12.52 -5.33
N SER A 97 1.49 12.94 -4.37
CA SER A 97 0.03 12.80 -4.50
C SER A 97 -0.52 13.62 -5.66
N SER A 98 -0.02 14.83 -5.87
CA SER A 98 -0.47 15.69 -6.96
C SER A 98 0.04 15.22 -8.31
N LEU A 99 1.30 14.74 -8.35
CA LEU A 99 1.91 14.14 -9.53
C LEU A 99 1.08 12.96 -10.02
N LEU A 100 0.92 11.92 -9.19
CA LEU A 100 0.20 10.71 -9.57
C LEU A 100 -1.27 10.95 -9.91
N ARG A 101 -1.96 11.85 -9.20
CA ARG A 101 -3.35 12.22 -9.52
C ARG A 101 -3.49 13.00 -10.83
N THR A 102 -2.49 13.80 -11.18
CA THR A 102 -2.54 14.56 -12.44
C THR A 102 -2.20 13.66 -13.60
N THR A 103 -1.16 12.85 -13.46
CA THR A 103 -0.79 11.82 -14.44
C THR A 103 -1.94 10.84 -14.68
N GLY A 104 -2.57 10.29 -13.64
CA GLY A 104 -3.71 9.38 -13.83
C GLY A 104 -4.87 9.97 -14.65
N ARG A 105 -5.00 11.31 -14.72
CA ARG A 105 -6.04 11.99 -15.50
C ARG A 105 -5.62 12.29 -16.95
N SER A 106 -4.35 12.14 -17.31
CA SER A 106 -3.84 12.37 -18.66
C SER A 106 -3.28 11.11 -19.32
N LEU A 107 -3.45 9.93 -18.70
CA LEU A 107 -3.01 8.67 -19.29
C LEU A 107 -3.79 8.33 -20.55
N ASP A 108 -5.09 8.66 -20.60
CA ASP A 108 -5.94 8.49 -21.77
C ASP A 108 -5.38 9.34 -22.92
N ASP A 109 -5.08 10.62 -22.68
CA ASP A 109 -4.47 11.52 -23.66
C ASP A 109 -3.13 10.96 -24.21
N VAL A 110 -2.30 10.36 -23.35
CA VAL A 110 -1.03 9.72 -23.77
C VAL A 110 -1.28 8.50 -24.66
N GLY A 111 -2.34 7.74 -24.39
CA GLY A 111 -2.70 6.58 -25.19
C GLY A 111 -3.41 6.93 -26.50
N GLU A 112 -4.19 8.01 -26.53
CA GLU A 112 -4.83 8.56 -27.74
C GLU A 112 -3.79 8.89 -28.82
N GLU A 113 -2.59 9.37 -28.45
CA GLU A 113 -1.49 9.61 -29.38
C GLU A 113 -1.10 8.36 -30.19
N TRP A 114 -1.32 7.17 -29.63
CA TRP A 114 -1.07 5.89 -30.29
C TRP A 114 -2.31 5.34 -30.98
N GLN A 115 -3.49 5.51 -30.37
CA GLN A 115 -4.76 5.01 -30.89
C GLN A 115 -5.12 5.66 -32.23
N ASP A 116 -5.11 7.00 -32.30
CA ASP A 116 -5.55 7.75 -33.48
C ASP A 116 -4.82 7.30 -34.76
N PRO A 117 -3.47 7.26 -34.80
CA PRO A 117 -2.75 6.78 -35.99
C PRO A 117 -3.02 5.32 -36.32
N LEU A 118 -3.20 4.44 -35.33
CA LEU A 118 -3.49 3.02 -35.56
C LEU A 118 -4.85 2.86 -36.24
N GLU A 119 -5.87 3.56 -35.76
CA GLU A 119 -7.21 3.56 -36.36
C GLU A 119 -7.25 4.17 -37.77
N ASP A 120 -6.40 5.15 -38.04
CA ASP A 120 -6.23 5.74 -39.38
C ASP A 120 -5.52 4.77 -40.35
N ILE A 121 -4.59 3.95 -39.86
CA ILE A 121 -3.91 2.92 -40.66
C ILE A 121 -4.88 1.80 -41.04
N ASP A 122 -5.67 1.31 -40.09
CA ASP A 122 -6.70 0.30 -40.33
C ASP A 122 -7.92 0.52 -39.43
N ALA A 123 -9.08 0.78 -40.05
CA ALA A 123 -10.31 1.10 -39.34
C ALA A 123 -10.85 -0.07 -38.48
N ASN A 124 -10.37 -1.31 -38.67
CA ASN A 124 -10.75 -2.43 -37.80
C ASN A 124 -10.23 -2.25 -36.36
N PHE A 125 -9.19 -1.42 -36.15
CA PHE A 125 -8.73 -1.14 -34.79
C PHE A 125 -9.77 -0.38 -33.95
N LYS A 126 -10.79 0.24 -34.56
CA LYS A 126 -11.92 0.88 -33.86
C LYS A 126 -12.96 -0.11 -33.31
N ASP A 127 -12.82 -1.41 -33.57
CA ASP A 127 -13.85 -2.41 -33.29
C ASP A 127 -13.39 -3.36 -32.16
N GLY A 128 -14.03 -3.26 -30.99
CA GLY A 128 -13.82 -4.19 -29.88
C GLY A 128 -13.91 -5.67 -30.26
N ALA A 129 -14.84 -6.05 -31.16
CA ALA A 129 -14.99 -7.43 -31.61
C ALA A 129 -13.81 -7.90 -32.47
N PHE A 130 -13.18 -6.98 -33.21
CA PHE A 130 -11.95 -7.25 -33.94
C PHE A 130 -10.79 -7.55 -32.98
N TRP A 131 -10.61 -6.70 -31.96
CA TRP A 131 -9.59 -6.90 -30.92
C TRP A 131 -9.79 -8.21 -30.16
N TYR A 132 -11.03 -8.49 -29.74
CA TYR A 132 -11.37 -9.73 -29.07
C TYR A 132 -10.99 -10.94 -29.92
N LYS A 133 -11.34 -10.93 -31.22
CA LYS A 133 -11.00 -12.03 -32.12
C LYS A 133 -9.50 -12.17 -32.35
N MET A 134 -8.76 -11.06 -32.37
CA MET A 134 -7.30 -11.05 -32.52
C MET A 134 -6.59 -11.59 -31.29
N MET A 135 -7.03 -11.20 -30.10
CA MET A 135 -6.37 -11.52 -28.84
C MET A 135 -6.81 -12.88 -28.29
N SER A 136 -8.01 -13.36 -28.63
CA SER A 136 -8.53 -14.64 -28.16
C SER A 136 -7.82 -15.83 -28.82
N GLY A 137 -7.52 -16.86 -28.05
CA GLY A 137 -6.97 -18.10 -28.57
C GLY A 137 -6.97 -19.24 -27.57
N THR A 138 -5.93 -20.05 -27.60
CA THR A 138 -5.71 -21.18 -26.68
C THR A 138 -4.37 -21.04 -25.97
N ASP A 139 -4.21 -21.78 -24.88
CA ASP A 139 -2.96 -21.98 -24.16
C ASP A 139 -2.41 -20.71 -23.47
N GLY A 140 -3.23 -19.68 -23.27
CA GLY A 140 -2.89 -18.45 -22.55
C GLY A 140 -3.45 -18.35 -21.13
N GLU A 141 -3.95 -19.44 -20.56
CA GLU A 141 -4.52 -19.47 -19.21
C GLU A 141 -3.51 -19.04 -18.13
N ASP A 142 -2.23 -19.38 -18.29
CA ASP A 142 -1.17 -18.96 -17.36
C ASP A 142 -1.01 -17.45 -17.33
N LEU A 143 -1.06 -16.79 -18.50
CA LEU A 143 -1.01 -15.32 -18.58
C LEU A 143 -2.26 -14.71 -17.95
N LEU A 144 -3.44 -15.26 -18.24
CA LEU A 144 -4.69 -14.78 -17.66
C LEU A 144 -4.65 -14.83 -16.11
N GLU A 145 -4.17 -15.94 -15.55
CA GLU A 145 -4.05 -16.10 -14.09
C GLU A 145 -2.99 -15.16 -13.50
N GLU A 146 -1.83 -15.02 -14.15
CA GLU A 146 -0.80 -14.04 -13.74
C GLU A 146 -1.39 -12.63 -13.66
N ARG A 147 -2.15 -12.20 -14.68
CA ARG A 147 -2.77 -10.88 -14.70
C ARG A 147 -3.85 -10.73 -13.62
N ARG A 148 -4.65 -11.78 -13.36
CA ARG A 148 -5.64 -11.78 -12.27
C ARG A 148 -5.00 -11.63 -10.90
N ASP A 149 -3.89 -12.32 -10.65
CA ASP A 149 -3.16 -12.22 -9.39
C ASP A 149 -2.66 -10.79 -9.14
N LEU A 150 -2.16 -10.12 -10.19
CA LEU A 150 -1.74 -8.72 -10.11
C LEU A 150 -2.91 -7.77 -9.81
N TRP A 151 -4.06 -7.96 -10.45
CA TRP A 151 -5.26 -7.20 -10.12
C TRP A 151 -5.74 -7.43 -8.69
N ALA A 152 -5.75 -8.69 -8.24
CA ALA A 152 -6.19 -9.05 -6.90
C ALA A 152 -5.27 -8.45 -5.82
N ALA A 153 -3.97 -8.43 -6.07
CA ALA A 153 -3.00 -7.75 -5.20
C ALA A 153 -3.28 -6.24 -5.12
N MET A 154 -3.48 -5.59 -6.27
CA MET A 154 -3.70 -4.14 -6.36
C MET A 154 -5.00 -3.68 -5.69
N VAL A 155 -6.12 -4.36 -5.97
CA VAL A 155 -7.46 -3.97 -5.47
C VAL A 155 -7.70 -4.51 -4.05
N GLY A 156 -7.06 -5.62 -3.68
CA GLY A 156 -7.24 -6.29 -2.39
C GLY A 156 -8.48 -7.18 -2.32
N GLU A 157 -9.10 -7.47 -3.47
CA GLU A 157 -10.27 -8.32 -3.63
C GLU A 157 -9.99 -9.39 -4.70
N SER A 158 -10.77 -10.48 -4.71
CA SER A 158 -10.58 -11.55 -5.70
C SER A 158 -11.12 -11.13 -7.05
N MET A 159 -10.27 -11.15 -8.09
CA MET A 159 -10.70 -11.03 -9.50
C MET A 159 -11.08 -12.38 -10.11
N GLY A 160 -11.72 -13.24 -9.33
CA GLY A 160 -12.16 -14.56 -9.78
C GLY A 160 -13.50 -14.49 -10.53
N GLY A 161 -13.65 -15.27 -11.60
CA GLY A 161 -14.90 -15.33 -12.38
C GLY A 161 -14.65 -15.72 -13.83
N ASP A 162 -15.73 -15.95 -14.56
CA ASP A 162 -15.63 -16.19 -16.01
C ASP A 162 -15.37 -14.85 -16.71
N VAL A 163 -14.24 -14.76 -17.42
CA VAL A 163 -13.86 -13.56 -18.18
C VAL A 163 -14.36 -13.66 -19.63
N GLY A 164 -14.85 -14.82 -20.07
CA GLY A 164 -15.29 -15.03 -21.44
C GLY A 164 -14.17 -14.89 -22.48
N PHE A 165 -12.92 -14.80 -22.05
CA PHE A 165 -11.74 -14.57 -22.87
C PHE A 165 -10.56 -15.39 -22.34
N VAL A 166 -9.78 -15.95 -23.26
CA VAL A 166 -8.49 -16.60 -22.99
C VAL A 166 -7.49 -16.04 -24.01
N PRO A 167 -6.36 -15.45 -23.58
CA PRO A 167 -5.41 -14.88 -24.52
C PRO A 167 -4.77 -15.99 -25.38
N SER A 168 -4.45 -15.66 -26.63
CA SER A 168 -3.75 -16.56 -27.54
C SER A 168 -2.27 -16.62 -27.21
N GLU A 169 -1.72 -17.79 -26.88
CA GLU A 169 -0.28 -17.95 -26.61
C GLU A 169 0.58 -17.50 -27.82
N GLN A 170 0.13 -17.82 -29.04
CA GLN A 170 0.82 -17.41 -30.27
C GLN A 170 0.91 -15.87 -30.37
N VAL A 171 -0.17 -15.17 -30.04
CA VAL A 171 -0.20 -13.71 -30.08
C VAL A 171 0.58 -13.13 -28.90
N ALA A 172 0.50 -13.74 -27.71
CA ALA A 172 1.29 -13.34 -26.54
C ALA A 172 2.80 -13.38 -26.79
N GLN A 173 3.29 -14.38 -27.53
CA GLN A 173 4.71 -14.48 -27.90
C GLN A 173 5.13 -13.42 -28.93
N MET A 174 4.22 -12.99 -29.80
CA MET A 174 4.48 -12.01 -30.85
C MET A 174 4.29 -10.56 -30.39
N LEU A 175 3.24 -10.31 -29.61
CA LEU A 175 2.77 -9.03 -29.09
C LEU A 175 2.68 -9.07 -27.56
N PRO A 176 3.81 -9.24 -26.85
CA PRO A 176 3.81 -9.44 -25.41
C PRO A 176 3.21 -8.27 -24.62
N TRP A 177 3.42 -7.03 -25.07
CA TRP A 177 2.85 -5.86 -24.39
C TRP A 177 1.35 -5.78 -24.62
N THR A 178 0.94 -5.86 -25.89
CA THR A 178 -0.46 -5.75 -26.31
C THR A 178 -1.32 -6.81 -25.62
N THR A 179 -0.82 -8.04 -25.57
CA THR A 179 -1.59 -9.15 -24.99
C THR A 179 -1.74 -9.00 -23.48
N ARG A 180 -0.72 -8.49 -22.78
CA ARG A 180 -0.82 -8.17 -21.34
C ARG A 180 -1.85 -7.07 -21.07
N ALA A 181 -1.75 -5.96 -21.79
CA ALA A 181 -2.66 -4.82 -21.64
C ALA A 181 -4.11 -5.21 -21.96
N TYR A 182 -4.34 -5.95 -23.06
CA TYR A 182 -5.67 -6.42 -23.43
C TYR A 182 -6.22 -7.44 -22.41
N THR A 183 -5.36 -8.28 -21.82
CA THR A 183 -5.78 -9.20 -20.76
C THR A 183 -6.20 -8.45 -19.50
N ASP A 184 -5.50 -7.36 -19.14
CA ASP A 184 -5.91 -6.51 -18.02
C ASP A 184 -7.28 -5.85 -18.26
N PHE A 185 -7.49 -5.30 -19.45
CA PHE A 185 -8.78 -4.77 -19.91
C PHE A 185 -9.88 -5.82 -19.81
N ALA A 186 -9.65 -7.01 -20.41
CA ALA A 186 -10.64 -8.08 -20.43
C ALA A 186 -11.04 -8.55 -19.01
N ILE A 187 -10.08 -8.66 -18.09
CA ILE A 187 -10.36 -9.00 -16.69
C ILE A 187 -11.24 -7.93 -16.04
N TRP A 188 -10.89 -6.66 -16.18
CA TRP A 188 -11.64 -5.57 -15.55
C TRP A 188 -13.06 -5.47 -16.12
N THR A 189 -13.21 -5.46 -17.43
CA THR A 189 -14.52 -5.37 -18.09
C THR A 189 -15.43 -6.54 -17.71
N ALA A 190 -14.92 -7.77 -17.67
CA ALA A 190 -15.75 -8.91 -17.33
C ALA A 190 -16.08 -9.02 -15.83
N ILE A 191 -15.16 -8.64 -14.94
CA ILE A 191 -15.27 -8.91 -13.50
C ILE A 191 -15.79 -7.70 -12.72
N GLU A 192 -15.26 -6.50 -12.98
CA GLU A 192 -15.66 -5.28 -12.27
C GLU A 192 -16.86 -4.61 -12.96
N GLU A 193 -16.87 -4.56 -14.29
CA GLU A 193 -17.95 -3.91 -15.05
C GLU A 193 -19.12 -4.87 -15.35
N GLU A 194 -18.89 -6.17 -15.20
CA GLU A 194 -19.86 -7.24 -15.52
C GLU A 194 -20.33 -7.23 -17.00
N ASP A 195 -19.47 -6.75 -17.90
CA ASP A 195 -19.76 -6.57 -19.32
C ASP A 195 -19.10 -7.63 -20.22
N THR A 196 -19.51 -7.67 -21.49
CA THR A 196 -18.99 -8.62 -22.47
C THR A 196 -17.77 -8.04 -23.17
N VAL A 197 -16.59 -8.62 -22.94
CA VAL A 197 -15.29 -8.16 -23.49
C VAL A 197 -15.31 -7.92 -25.01
N ALA A 198 -16.08 -8.72 -25.77
CA ALA A 198 -16.15 -8.60 -27.23
C ALA A 198 -17.04 -7.45 -27.74
N GLU A 199 -17.84 -6.83 -26.86
CA GLU A 199 -18.76 -5.73 -27.18
C GLU A 199 -18.19 -4.36 -26.83
N GLU A 200 -17.11 -4.32 -26.04
CA GLU A 200 -16.44 -3.11 -25.56
C GLU A 200 -15.16 -2.81 -26.34
N ASP A 201 -14.91 -1.52 -26.57
CA ASP A 201 -13.67 -1.06 -27.19
C ASP A 201 -12.53 -1.10 -26.15
N PRO A 202 -11.32 -1.56 -26.53
CA PRO A 202 -10.22 -1.67 -25.57
C PRO A 202 -9.74 -0.29 -25.13
N TRP A 203 -9.19 -0.24 -23.91
CA TRP A 203 -8.51 0.95 -23.40
C TRP A 203 -7.37 1.45 -24.29
N GLU A 204 -7.10 2.74 -24.20
CA GLU A 204 -6.01 3.47 -24.86
C GLU A 204 -4.63 2.84 -24.52
N SER A 205 -4.52 2.20 -23.34
CA SER A 205 -3.34 1.42 -22.95
C SER A 205 -3.02 0.24 -23.87
N VAL A 206 -4.03 -0.38 -24.49
CA VAL A 206 -3.85 -1.48 -25.44
C VAL A 206 -3.21 -0.97 -26.74
N TYR A 207 -3.61 0.22 -27.21
CA TYR A 207 -3.02 0.85 -28.39
C TYR A 207 -1.58 1.29 -28.13
N GLY A 208 -1.32 1.91 -26.97
CA GLY A 208 0.04 2.23 -26.54
C GLY A 208 0.93 1.00 -26.46
N ALA A 209 0.40 -0.12 -25.95
CA ALA A 209 1.10 -1.40 -25.89
C ALA A 209 1.38 -2.00 -27.28
N LEU A 210 0.44 -1.89 -28.23
CA LEU A 210 0.67 -2.28 -29.62
C LEU A 210 1.75 -1.40 -30.27
N GLY A 211 1.76 -0.10 -29.97
CA GLY A 211 2.85 0.80 -30.33
C GLY A 211 4.21 0.28 -29.86
N MET A 212 4.33 -0.08 -28.58
CA MET A 212 5.56 -0.64 -28.00
C MET A 212 6.01 -1.90 -28.76
N ASP A 213 5.09 -2.85 -29.00
CA ASP A 213 5.38 -4.08 -29.73
C ASP A 213 5.86 -3.80 -31.16
N LEU A 214 5.21 -2.87 -31.86
CA LEU A 214 5.55 -2.49 -33.24
C LEU A 214 6.89 -1.75 -33.37
N THR A 215 7.42 -1.17 -32.28
CA THR A 215 8.78 -0.62 -32.28
C THR A 215 9.88 -1.68 -32.19
N THR A 216 9.53 -2.93 -31.90
CA THR A 216 10.47 -4.05 -31.78
C THR A 216 10.72 -4.70 -33.14
N PRO A 217 11.96 -4.71 -33.69
CA PRO A 217 12.25 -5.26 -35.02
C PRO A 217 11.90 -6.75 -35.19
N GLU A 218 12.09 -7.54 -34.13
CA GLU A 218 11.75 -8.96 -34.08
C GLU A 218 10.24 -9.18 -34.25
N THR A 219 9.43 -8.36 -33.57
CA THR A 219 7.97 -8.37 -33.67
C THR A 219 7.50 -8.02 -35.07
N VAL A 220 8.03 -6.94 -35.66
CA VAL A 220 7.71 -6.54 -37.05
C VAL A 220 8.01 -7.68 -38.02
N THR A 221 9.11 -8.41 -37.81
CA THR A 221 9.47 -9.58 -38.64
C THR A 221 8.48 -10.74 -38.45
N ALA A 222 8.11 -11.06 -37.20
CA ALA A 222 7.14 -12.11 -36.89
C ALA A 222 5.77 -11.84 -37.54
N ILE A 223 5.29 -10.60 -37.47
CA ILE A 223 4.01 -10.16 -38.05
C ILE A 223 3.93 -10.45 -39.56
N GLN A 224 5.04 -10.31 -40.30
CA GLN A 224 5.03 -10.60 -41.74
C GLN A 224 4.63 -12.05 -42.07
N SER A 225 5.00 -12.98 -41.19
CA SER A 225 4.69 -14.41 -41.33
C SER A 225 3.36 -14.82 -40.70
N TYR A 226 2.75 -13.93 -39.91
CA TYR A 226 1.50 -14.23 -39.20
C TYR A 226 0.31 -14.31 -40.16
N THR A 227 -0.56 -15.30 -39.94
CA THR A 227 -1.75 -15.57 -40.77
C THR A 227 -3.03 -15.75 -39.94
N GLY A 228 -2.98 -15.47 -38.64
CA GLY A 228 -4.13 -15.57 -37.76
C GLY A 228 -5.07 -14.37 -37.87
N PRO A 229 -6.06 -14.26 -36.97
CA PRO A 229 -6.95 -13.11 -36.94
C PRO A 229 -6.19 -11.79 -36.78
N GLY A 230 -6.61 -10.76 -37.51
CA GLY A 230 -5.96 -9.44 -37.50
C GLY A 230 -4.66 -9.33 -38.31
N ALA A 231 -4.20 -10.40 -38.99
CA ALA A 231 -2.92 -10.39 -39.68
C ALA A 231 -2.75 -9.26 -40.72
N ASP A 232 -3.80 -8.93 -41.48
CA ASP A 232 -3.72 -7.87 -42.48
C ASP A 232 -3.57 -6.49 -41.85
N ALA A 233 -4.34 -6.20 -40.79
CA ALA A 233 -4.25 -4.95 -40.04
C ALA A 233 -2.90 -4.80 -39.31
N LEU A 234 -2.40 -5.88 -38.69
CA LEU A 234 -1.08 -5.88 -38.05
C LEU A 234 0.04 -5.65 -39.07
N LYS A 235 -0.04 -6.23 -40.26
CA LYS A 235 0.92 -5.98 -41.35
C LYS A 235 0.82 -4.55 -41.85
N ALA A 236 -0.38 -3.98 -41.94
CA ALA A 236 -0.58 -2.59 -42.30
C ALA A 236 0.04 -1.64 -41.26
N ALA A 237 -0.19 -1.89 -39.97
CA ALA A 237 0.42 -1.15 -38.87
C ALA A 237 1.94 -1.26 -38.90
N ALA A 238 2.48 -2.48 -39.04
CA ALA A 238 3.93 -2.74 -39.13
C ALA A 238 4.58 -2.07 -40.36
N ALA A 239 3.87 -1.94 -41.48
CA ALA A 239 4.35 -1.24 -42.67
C ALA A 239 4.32 0.29 -42.52
N ASN A 240 3.50 0.81 -41.59
CA ASN A 240 3.27 2.23 -41.36
C ASN A 240 3.75 2.71 -39.98
N VAL A 241 4.69 2.01 -39.33
CA VAL A 241 5.26 2.40 -38.02
C VAL A 241 5.81 3.83 -38.00
N GLY A 242 6.24 4.36 -39.15
CA GLY A 242 6.67 5.76 -39.27
C GLY A 242 5.55 6.81 -39.09
N GLN A 243 4.28 6.39 -39.04
CA GLN A 243 3.13 7.25 -38.72
C GLN A 243 2.79 7.24 -37.21
N LEU A 244 3.32 6.28 -36.46
CA LEU A 244 3.12 6.19 -35.01
C LEU A 244 3.98 7.24 -34.28
N PRO A 245 3.67 7.58 -33.01
CA PRO A 245 4.54 8.41 -32.19
C PRO A 245 6.00 7.95 -32.21
N GLN A 246 6.90 8.90 -32.46
CA GLN A 246 8.35 8.64 -32.50
C GLN A 246 9.05 8.96 -31.18
N THR A 247 8.33 9.63 -30.27
CA THR A 247 8.77 9.97 -28.92
C THR A 247 8.39 8.84 -27.98
N GLY A 248 9.30 8.49 -27.06
CA GLY A 248 9.05 7.45 -26.05
C GLY A 248 8.10 7.91 -24.96
N PHE A 249 7.63 6.97 -24.15
CA PHE A 249 6.82 7.23 -22.95
C PHE A 249 7.56 8.12 -21.96
N ARG A 250 8.90 8.04 -21.86
CA ARG A 250 9.65 8.98 -21.03
C ARG A 250 9.45 10.43 -21.43
N GLU A 251 9.42 10.71 -22.74
CA GLU A 251 9.23 12.06 -23.26
C GLU A 251 7.77 12.49 -23.09
N ALA A 252 6.81 11.59 -23.32
CA ALA A 252 5.38 11.85 -23.07
C ALA A 252 5.11 12.23 -21.61
N PHE A 253 5.61 11.43 -20.65
CA PHE A 253 5.47 11.73 -19.23
C PHE A 253 6.17 13.02 -18.81
N ALA A 254 7.31 13.35 -19.43
CA ALA A 254 8.02 14.59 -19.18
C ALA A 254 7.30 15.82 -19.74
N ALA A 255 6.62 15.68 -20.89
CA ALA A 255 5.79 16.73 -21.47
C ALA A 255 4.57 17.04 -20.59
N GLU A 256 3.97 15.99 -20.02
CA GLU A 256 2.87 16.10 -19.06
C GLU A 256 3.30 16.73 -17.74
N ASN A 257 4.38 16.23 -17.13
CA ASN A 257 4.93 16.77 -15.90
C ASN A 257 6.44 16.50 -15.77
N GLU A 258 7.23 17.57 -15.75
CA GLU A 258 8.69 17.50 -15.63
C GLU A 258 9.19 16.82 -14.34
N ASP A 259 8.35 16.74 -13.29
CA ASP A 259 8.69 16.03 -12.05
C ASP A 259 8.94 14.54 -12.28
N TRP A 260 8.41 13.94 -13.36
CA TRP A 260 8.76 12.57 -13.75
C TRP A 260 10.21 12.40 -14.20
N LEU A 261 10.93 13.49 -14.49
CA LEU A 261 12.38 13.46 -14.70
C LEU A 261 13.17 13.73 -13.41
N SER A 262 12.49 13.98 -12.29
CA SER A 262 13.13 14.22 -11.01
C SER A 262 13.77 12.94 -10.46
N HIS A 263 15.06 13.02 -10.16
CA HIS A 263 15.80 11.95 -9.49
C HIS A 263 15.14 11.54 -8.17
N ASP A 264 14.74 12.50 -7.34
CA ASP A 264 14.15 12.23 -6.04
C ASP A 264 12.83 11.45 -6.13
N VAL A 265 12.03 11.68 -7.19
CA VAL A 265 10.76 10.98 -7.41
C VAL A 265 11.03 9.49 -7.58
N TRP A 266 11.95 9.14 -8.48
CA TRP A 266 12.33 7.76 -8.74
C TRP A 266 13.08 7.11 -7.59
N ALA A 267 13.95 7.86 -6.90
CA ALA A 267 14.63 7.37 -5.70
C ALA A 267 13.63 7.03 -4.59
N THR A 268 12.59 7.86 -4.42
CA THR A 268 11.50 7.59 -3.46
C THR A 268 10.72 6.34 -3.85
N ILE A 269 10.31 6.23 -5.12
CA ILE A 269 9.58 5.04 -5.61
C ILE A 269 10.42 3.77 -5.38
N LYS A 270 11.70 3.78 -5.78
CA LYS A 270 12.62 2.65 -5.60
C LYS A 270 12.78 2.25 -4.15
N LEU A 271 12.95 3.22 -3.26
CA LEU A 271 13.15 2.97 -1.83
C LEU A 271 11.97 2.22 -1.20
N TYR A 272 10.74 2.52 -1.65
CA TYR A 272 9.51 1.92 -1.16
C TYR A 272 9.01 0.75 -2.03
N SER A 273 9.79 0.32 -3.02
CA SER A 273 9.44 -0.81 -3.89
C SER A 273 9.63 -2.17 -3.21
N SER A 274 10.39 -2.26 -2.11
CA SER A 274 10.57 -3.51 -1.37
C SER A 274 9.41 -3.77 -0.40
N SER A 275 8.78 -4.96 -0.49
CA SER A 275 7.69 -5.39 0.40
C SER A 275 8.07 -5.39 1.89
N MET A 276 9.36 -5.58 2.20
CA MET A 276 9.91 -5.51 3.56
C MET A 276 10.58 -4.16 3.83
N THR A 277 9.79 -3.15 4.18
CA THR A 277 10.33 -1.81 4.46
C THR A 277 10.78 -1.67 5.92
N SER A 278 12.08 -1.64 6.18
CA SER A 278 12.68 -1.33 7.49
C SER A 278 12.33 0.08 8.01
N GLY A 279 11.87 0.96 7.12
CA GLY A 279 11.45 2.33 7.43
C GLY A 279 10.32 2.47 8.46
N TYR A 280 9.41 1.51 8.57
CA TYR A 280 8.38 1.56 9.63
C TYR A 280 8.96 1.44 11.04
N PHE A 281 10.04 0.66 11.20
CA PHE A 281 10.73 0.59 12.48
C PHE A 281 11.45 1.90 12.80
N LEU A 282 11.98 2.58 11.79
CA LEU A 282 12.59 3.91 11.95
C LEU A 282 11.54 4.96 12.33
N ASN A 283 10.35 4.91 11.73
CA ASN A 283 9.24 5.79 12.07
C ASN A 283 8.84 5.69 13.55
N ALA A 284 8.91 4.51 14.16
CA ALA A 284 8.56 4.29 15.57
C ALA A 284 9.51 4.99 16.55
N VAL A 285 10.72 5.36 16.10
CA VAL A 285 11.76 6.06 16.88
C VAL A 285 12.08 7.43 16.31
N ASP A 286 11.10 8.05 15.62
CA ASP A 286 11.19 9.37 14.99
C ASP A 286 12.36 9.51 13.99
N MET A 287 12.75 8.42 13.34
CA MET A 287 13.71 8.39 12.23
C MET A 287 12.98 8.13 10.90
N GLN A 288 13.61 8.49 9.79
CA GLN A 288 13.12 8.26 8.43
C GLN A 288 14.25 7.69 7.57
N LEU A 289 13.88 6.86 6.59
CA LEU A 289 14.80 6.37 5.57
C LEU A 289 14.68 7.32 4.37
N THR A 290 15.74 8.04 4.05
CA THR A 290 15.85 8.90 2.88
C THR A 290 16.73 8.22 1.82
N PRO A 291 16.73 8.70 0.56
CA PRO A 291 17.65 8.20 -0.46
C PRO A 291 19.13 8.26 -0.06
N ASP A 292 19.50 9.21 0.81
CA ASP A 292 20.87 9.41 1.30
C ASP A 292 21.20 8.61 2.58
N GLY A 293 20.21 7.93 3.18
CA GLY A 293 20.42 7.06 4.34
C GLY A 293 19.38 7.22 5.44
N ILE A 294 19.75 6.88 6.67
CA ILE A 294 18.88 7.01 7.85
C ILE A 294 19.08 8.39 8.45
N GLU A 295 18.00 9.19 8.50
CA GLU A 295 18.02 10.54 9.07
C GLU A 295 16.96 10.69 10.17
N GLN A 296 17.17 11.66 11.07
CA GLN A 296 16.13 12.02 12.05
C GLN A 296 15.03 12.83 11.37
N LYS A 297 13.79 12.60 11.78
CA LYS A 297 12.67 13.41 11.32
C LYS A 297 12.82 14.86 11.77
N PRO A 298 12.27 15.84 11.03
CA PRO A 298 12.20 17.23 11.46
C PRO A 298 11.56 17.36 12.86
N GLU A 299 12.03 18.31 13.68
CA GLU A 299 11.62 18.45 15.10
C GLU A 299 10.10 18.52 15.32
N ASN A 300 9.36 19.10 14.36
CA ASN A 300 7.90 19.19 14.41
C ASN A 300 7.16 17.85 14.21
N GLN A 301 7.86 16.81 13.76
CA GLN A 301 7.31 15.48 13.52
C GLN A 301 7.83 14.42 14.51
N GLN A 302 8.75 14.78 15.41
CA GLN A 302 9.32 13.89 16.44
C GLN A 302 8.38 13.71 17.65
N ILE A 303 7.27 13.00 17.46
CA ILE A 303 6.22 12.88 18.48
C ILE A 303 6.28 11.52 19.19
N TYR A 304 6.66 10.45 18.48
CA TYR A 304 6.45 9.09 18.96
C TYR A 304 7.39 8.72 20.11
N THR A 305 8.68 9.03 20.00
CA THR A 305 9.68 8.74 21.02
C THR A 305 9.40 9.52 22.30
N GLN A 306 9.01 10.80 22.16
CA GLN A 306 8.68 11.64 23.31
C GLN A 306 7.44 11.11 24.05
N LEU A 307 6.40 10.72 23.32
CA LEU A 307 5.18 10.16 23.90
C LEU A 307 5.44 8.80 24.57
N PHE A 308 6.22 7.95 23.92
CA PHE A 308 6.63 6.65 24.46
C PHE A 308 7.42 6.81 25.77
N MET A 309 8.43 7.69 25.81
CA MET A 309 9.20 7.93 27.03
C MET A 309 8.34 8.50 28.16
N ARG A 310 7.40 9.42 27.86
CA ARG A 310 6.47 9.94 28.86
C ARG A 310 5.60 8.84 29.46
N THR A 311 5.02 7.97 28.63
CA THR A 311 4.18 6.86 29.11
C THR A 311 4.98 5.83 29.91
N LEU A 312 6.20 5.49 29.47
CA LEU A 312 7.08 4.58 30.16
C LEU A 312 7.47 5.09 31.56
N VAL A 313 7.87 6.37 31.65
CA VAL A 313 8.22 7.00 32.93
C VAL A 313 7.02 7.07 33.86
N MET A 314 5.83 7.45 33.37
CA MET A 314 4.61 7.44 34.18
C MET A 314 4.29 6.04 34.70
N ALA A 315 4.34 5.01 33.85
CA ALA A 315 4.10 3.63 34.26
C ALA A 315 5.10 3.14 35.32
N LEU A 316 6.38 3.49 35.17
CA LEU A 316 7.43 3.14 36.14
C LEU A 316 7.21 3.82 37.49
N ILE A 317 6.91 5.13 37.49
CA ILE A 317 6.63 5.90 38.71
C ILE A 317 5.39 5.35 39.43
N ILE A 318 4.33 5.06 38.69
CA ILE A 318 3.09 4.47 39.24
C ILE A 318 3.39 3.10 39.83
N THR A 319 4.13 2.25 39.12
CA THR A 319 4.50 0.90 39.60
C THR A 319 5.32 0.99 40.88
N ALA A 320 6.35 1.83 40.92
CA ALA A 320 7.17 2.04 42.11
C ALA A 320 6.33 2.56 43.28
N SER A 321 5.43 3.50 43.03
CA SER A 321 4.51 4.06 44.03
C SER A 321 3.53 3.00 44.56
N CYS A 322 2.99 2.15 43.70
CA CYS A 322 2.14 1.00 44.09
C CYS A 322 2.91 0.00 44.96
N VAL A 323 4.18 -0.27 44.67
CA VAL A 323 5.01 -1.15 45.51
C VAL A 323 5.28 -0.50 46.87
N ILE A 324 5.69 0.76 46.89
CA ILE A 324 6.03 1.49 48.12
C ILE A 324 4.82 1.63 49.05
N LEU A 325 3.66 1.97 48.51
CA LEU A 325 2.44 2.18 49.29
C LEU A 325 1.67 0.87 49.56
N GLY A 326 1.64 -0.04 48.59
CA GLY A 326 0.89 -1.28 48.65
C GLY A 326 1.57 -2.36 49.49
N TYR A 327 2.91 -2.45 49.47
CA TYR A 327 3.63 -3.48 50.24
C TYR A 327 3.40 -3.38 51.76
N PRO A 328 3.45 -2.19 52.41
CA PRO A 328 3.11 -2.06 53.82
C PRO A 328 1.67 -2.48 54.13
N VAL A 329 0.72 -2.13 53.27
CA VAL A 329 -0.69 -2.51 53.42
C VAL A 329 -0.86 -4.03 53.29
N ALA A 330 -0.22 -4.65 52.31
CA ALA A 330 -0.24 -6.10 52.13
C ALA A 330 0.40 -6.85 53.31
N TRP A 331 1.54 -6.35 53.80
CA TRP A 331 2.21 -6.90 54.98
C TRP A 331 1.35 -6.76 56.25
N LEU A 332 0.67 -5.62 56.44
CA LEU A 332 -0.25 -5.41 57.55
C LEU A 332 -1.43 -6.39 57.46
N LEU A 333 -2.05 -6.53 56.29
CA LEU A 333 -3.16 -7.45 56.05
C LEU A 333 -2.78 -8.91 56.31
N ALA A 334 -1.54 -9.30 55.99
CA ALA A 334 -1.04 -10.66 56.23
C ALA A 334 -0.88 -11.01 57.73
N ASN A 335 -0.74 -10.00 58.59
CA ASN A 335 -0.48 -10.17 60.02
C ASN A 335 -1.69 -9.87 60.92
N LEU A 336 -2.83 -9.44 60.36
CA LEU A 336 -4.02 -9.07 61.12
C LEU A 336 -5.01 -10.25 61.32
N PRO A 337 -5.85 -10.21 62.38
CA PRO A 337 -6.95 -11.15 62.55
C PRO A 337 -7.93 -11.13 61.37
N MET A 338 -8.47 -12.30 60.99
CA MET A 338 -9.26 -12.49 59.77
C MET A 338 -10.42 -11.49 59.55
N ARG A 339 -11.10 -11.05 60.63
CA ARG A 339 -12.21 -10.09 60.53
C ARG A 339 -11.76 -8.69 60.12
N THR A 340 -10.68 -8.17 60.69
CA THR A 340 -10.18 -6.83 60.36
C THR A 340 -9.52 -6.83 58.98
N ALA A 341 -8.79 -7.90 58.65
CA ALA A 341 -8.22 -8.08 57.31
C ALA A 341 -9.29 -8.06 56.20
N SER A 342 -10.44 -8.73 56.40
CA SER A 342 -11.54 -8.71 55.42
C SER A 342 -12.13 -7.31 55.21
N ILE A 343 -12.27 -6.50 56.27
CA ILE A 343 -12.79 -5.13 56.15
C ILE A 343 -11.80 -4.23 55.41
N LEU A 344 -10.51 -4.31 55.74
CA LEU A 344 -9.46 -3.55 55.05
C LEU A 344 -9.35 -3.95 53.57
N MET A 345 -9.49 -5.24 53.24
CA MET A 345 -9.53 -5.72 51.85
C MET A 345 -10.68 -5.10 51.06
N ILE A 346 -11.87 -4.98 51.65
CA ILE A 346 -13.02 -4.33 51.00
C ILE A 346 -12.73 -2.84 50.73
N LEU A 347 -12.15 -2.12 51.70
CA LEU A 347 -11.77 -0.71 51.54
C LEU A 347 -10.77 -0.50 50.39
N VAL A 348 -9.78 -1.38 50.25
CA VAL A 348 -8.79 -1.33 49.16
C VAL A 348 -9.41 -1.65 47.80
N LEU A 349 -10.38 -2.57 47.75
CA LEU A 349 -11.05 -2.96 46.50
C LEU A 349 -12.16 -1.99 46.09
N LEU A 350 -12.74 -1.21 47.00
CA LEU A 350 -13.77 -0.22 46.70
C LEU A 350 -13.42 0.69 45.49
N PRO A 351 -12.23 1.28 45.39
CA PRO A 351 -11.86 2.10 44.23
C PRO A 351 -11.73 1.33 42.90
N PHE A 352 -11.66 0.00 42.91
CA PHE A 352 -11.73 -0.82 41.68
C PHE A 352 -13.17 -0.89 41.13
N TRP A 353 -14.18 -0.81 42.00
CA TRP A 353 -15.60 -0.91 41.63
C TRP A 353 -16.17 0.44 41.15
N THR A 354 -15.38 1.51 41.21
CA THR A 354 -15.75 2.82 40.71
C THR A 354 -15.30 2.98 39.25
N SER A 355 -16.21 3.48 38.40
CA SER A 355 -15.94 3.72 36.98
C SER A 355 -14.71 4.62 36.78
N LEU A 356 -13.88 4.31 35.78
CA LEU A 356 -12.71 5.10 35.43
C LEU A 356 -13.07 6.57 35.17
N LEU A 357 -14.21 6.84 34.52
CA LEU A 357 -14.69 8.19 34.22
C LEU A 357 -14.98 8.99 35.49
N VAL A 358 -15.64 8.39 36.48
CA VAL A 358 -15.96 9.06 37.74
C VAL A 358 -14.67 9.39 38.49
N ARG A 359 -13.70 8.46 38.52
CA ARG A 359 -12.39 8.69 39.13
C ARG A 359 -11.63 9.83 38.45
N THR A 360 -11.52 9.83 37.13
CA THR A 360 -10.77 10.87 36.40
C THR A 360 -11.44 12.23 36.48
N SER A 361 -12.77 12.30 36.39
CA SER A 361 -13.53 13.55 36.57
C SER A 361 -13.42 14.10 38.00
N ALA A 362 -13.51 13.24 39.02
CA ALA A 362 -13.36 13.68 40.41
C ALA A 362 -11.97 14.27 40.68
N TRP A 363 -10.89 13.62 40.22
CA TRP A 363 -9.54 14.16 40.34
C TRP A 363 -9.37 15.48 39.58
N LYS A 364 -9.93 15.58 38.35
CA LYS A 364 -9.91 16.82 37.57
C LYS A 364 -10.60 17.95 38.33
N VAL A 365 -11.77 17.72 38.91
CA VAL A 365 -12.53 18.73 39.68
C VAL A 365 -11.82 19.11 40.98
N LEU A 366 -11.13 18.17 41.63
CA LEU A 366 -10.37 18.45 42.86
C LEU A 366 -9.09 19.24 42.60
N LEU A 367 -8.43 19.00 41.46
CA LEU A 367 -7.15 19.59 41.07
C LEU A 367 -7.27 20.79 40.11
N GLN A 368 -8.47 21.13 39.65
CA GLN A 368 -8.68 22.35 38.86
C GLN A 368 -8.36 23.60 39.68
N GLN A 369 -8.19 24.75 39.02
CA GLN A 369 -7.79 26.01 39.67
C GLN A 369 -8.72 26.42 40.83
N GLN A 370 -10.03 26.19 40.72
CA GLN A 370 -11.02 26.44 41.78
C GLN A 370 -11.40 25.15 42.53
N GLY A 371 -10.51 24.17 42.57
CA GLY A 371 -10.73 22.89 43.23
C GLY A 371 -10.44 22.97 44.73
N VAL A 372 -11.09 22.08 45.49
CA VAL A 372 -10.95 21.99 46.96
C VAL A 372 -9.49 21.82 47.41
N ILE A 373 -8.66 21.12 46.62
CA ILE A 373 -7.23 20.94 46.96
C ILE A 373 -6.48 22.26 46.87
N ASN A 374 -6.77 23.08 45.85
CA ASN A 374 -6.12 24.38 45.69
C ASN A 374 -6.49 25.32 46.84
N GLU A 375 -7.76 25.38 47.22
CA GLU A 375 -8.24 26.19 48.35
C GLU A 375 -7.55 25.80 49.67
N ILE A 376 -7.34 24.50 49.92
CA ILE A 376 -6.63 24.01 51.11
C ILE A 376 -5.14 24.39 51.07
N LEU A 377 -4.50 24.33 49.90
CA LEU A 377 -3.08 24.69 49.74
C LEU A 377 -2.82 26.19 49.90
N VAL A 378 -3.73 27.04 49.41
CA VAL A 378 -3.73 28.49 49.65
C VAL A 378 -3.94 28.78 51.14
N TRP A 379 -4.92 28.12 51.77
CA TRP A 379 -5.18 28.29 53.20
C TRP A 379 -3.99 27.89 54.09
N LEU A 380 -3.25 26.84 53.70
CA LEU A 380 -2.02 26.41 54.37
C LEU A 380 -0.79 27.31 54.06
N GLY A 381 -0.93 28.29 53.17
CA GLY A 381 0.12 29.23 52.79
C GLY A 381 1.23 28.63 51.92
N PHE A 382 1.00 27.45 51.32
CA PHE A 382 1.96 26.82 50.41
C PHE A 382 1.94 27.41 48.99
N VAL A 383 0.87 28.13 48.63
CA VAL A 383 0.64 28.75 47.32
C VAL A 383 0.04 30.14 47.55
N ASN A 384 0.54 31.16 46.85
CA ASN A 384 -0.07 32.50 46.88
C ASN A 384 -1.35 32.50 46.06
N ASP A 385 -2.36 33.28 46.47
CA ASP A 385 -3.51 33.59 45.61
C ASP A 385 -2.97 34.14 44.28
N ALA A 386 -3.07 33.33 43.23
CA ALA A 386 -2.81 33.74 41.86
C ALA A 386 -4.16 33.96 41.20
N ASP A 387 -4.37 35.19 40.70
CA ASP A 387 -5.46 35.55 39.79
C ASP A 387 -5.55 34.61 38.58
#